data_AF-A0A953WV08-F1
#
_entry.id   AF-A0A953WV08-F1
#
_cell.length_a   1.000
_cell.length_b   1.000
_cell.length_c   1.000
_cell.angle_alpha   90.00
_cell.angle_beta   90.00
_cell.angle_gamma   90.00
#
_symmetry.space_group_name_H-M   'P 1'
#
loop_
_entity.id
_entity.type
_entity.pdbx_description
1 polymer ?
#
loop_
_entity_poly.entity_id
_entity_poly.type
_entity_poly.pdbx_seq_one_letter_code
_entity_poly.pdbx_strand_id
1 'polypeptide(L)'
;MSLFAFVKIFHFAGFLGCLLASMSKNVMLLQPAIEGRALSRLILLDKISGLSSVIILTTGIWMAGWVAKPTDYYLSSPLFWGKVILFTLASAAVLTTKPLLKRARQKGALP
;
A
#
# COMPACT_ATOMS: atom_id res chain seq x y z
N MET A 1 -24.87 9.38 4.86
CA MET A 1 -23.63 8.82 5.44
C MET A 1 -22.73 9.98 5.84
N SER A 2 -22.19 10.02 7.06
CA SER A 2 -21.32 11.14 7.47
C SER A 2 -20.00 11.12 6.71
N LEU A 3 -19.40 12.29 6.45
CA LEU A 3 -18.11 12.41 5.77
C LEU A 3 -17.02 11.56 6.47
N PHE A 4 -17.05 11.54 7.80
CA PHE A 4 -16.19 10.68 8.63
C PHE A 4 -16.38 9.20 8.36
N ALA A 5 -17.62 8.72 8.30
CA ALA A 5 -17.89 7.32 8.00
C ALA A 5 -17.41 6.96 6.58
N PHE A 6 -17.66 7.84 5.61
CA PHE A 6 -17.21 7.65 4.23
C PHE A 6 -15.68 7.51 4.14
N VAL A 7 -14.93 8.49 4.67
CA VAL A 7 -13.45 8.47 4.63
C VAL A 7 -12.90 7.25 5.37
N LYS A 8 -13.49 6.86 6.51
CA LYS A 8 -13.11 5.64 7.23
C LYS A 8 -13.35 4.37 6.43
N ILE A 9 -14.49 4.23 5.76
CA ILE A 9 -14.79 3.05 4.93
C ILE A 9 -13.73 2.90 3.84
N PHE A 10 -13.40 3.99 3.13
CA PHE A 10 -12.36 3.95 2.11
C PHE A 10 -10.97 3.65 2.68
N HIS A 11 -10.64 4.18 3.86
CA HIS A 11 -9.36 3.87 4.52
C HIS A 11 -9.25 2.38 4.86
N PHE A 12 -10.30 1.79 5.46
CA PHE A 12 -10.32 0.37 5.80
C PHE A 12 -10.37 -0.53 4.56
N ALA A 13 -11.13 -0.15 3.53
CA ALA A 13 -11.14 -0.87 2.25
C ALA A 13 -9.76 -0.82 1.58
N GLY A 14 -9.09 0.33 1.62
CA GLY A 14 -7.70 0.47 1.17
C GLY A 14 -6.76 -0.44 1.95
N PHE A 15 -6.83 -0.44 3.29
CA PHE A 15 -6.03 -1.32 4.12
C PHE A 15 -6.25 -2.81 3.80
N LEU A 16 -7.51 -3.25 3.73
CA LEU A 16 -7.86 -4.62 3.44
C LEU A 16 -7.40 -5.03 2.02
N GLY A 17 -7.61 -4.18 1.03
CA GLY A 17 -7.13 -4.40 -0.34
C GLY A 17 -5.61 -4.52 -0.41
N CYS A 18 -4.89 -3.65 0.30
CA CYS A 18 -3.42 -3.70 0.37
C CYS A 18 -2.94 -5.01 1.02
N LEU A 19 -3.54 -5.38 2.15
CA LEU A 19 -3.20 -6.59 2.90
C LEU A 19 -3.43 -7.85 2.07
N LEU A 20 -4.64 -8.01 1.52
CA LEU A 20 -5.01 -9.19 0.73
C LEU A 20 -4.18 -9.31 -0.55
N ALA A 21 -3.94 -8.19 -1.24
CA ALA A 21 -3.11 -8.17 -2.43
C ALA A 21 -1.65 -8.55 -2.11
N SER A 22 -1.10 -8.01 -1.02
CA SER A 22 0.28 -8.28 -0.60
C SER A 22 0.47 -9.71 -0.12
N MET A 23 -0.47 -10.26 0.66
CA MET A 23 -0.45 -11.67 1.07
C MET A 23 -0.54 -12.60 -0.15
N SER A 24 -1.45 -12.31 -1.09
CA SER A 24 -1.58 -13.08 -2.33
C SER A 24 -0.30 -13.05 -3.16
N LYS A 25 0.35 -11.88 -3.28
CA LYS A 25 1.66 -11.77 -3.94
C LYS A 25 2.71 -12.64 -3.26
N ASN A 26 2.84 -12.57 -1.94
CA ASN A 26 3.82 -13.35 -1.19
C ASN A 26 3.64 -14.85 -1.42
N VAL A 27 2.40 -15.35 -1.43
CA VAL A 27 2.12 -16.77 -1.75
C VAL A 27 2.54 -17.11 -3.19
N MET A 28 2.28 -16.24 -4.16
CA MET A 28 2.70 -16.47 -5.55
C MET A 28 4.23 -16.44 -5.72
N LEU A 29 4.92 -15.60 -4.95
CA LEU A 29 6.39 -15.48 -4.96
C LEU A 29 7.12 -16.68 -4.34
N LEU A 30 6.41 -17.60 -3.66
CA LEU A 30 6.98 -18.87 -3.20
C LEU A 30 7.14 -19.89 -4.32
N GLN A 31 6.56 -19.63 -5.51
CA GLN A 31 6.67 -20.54 -6.64
C GLN A 31 8.06 -20.44 -7.29
N PRO A 32 8.66 -21.56 -7.72
CA PRO A 32 9.99 -21.57 -8.35
C PRO A 32 10.07 -20.74 -9.63
N ALA A 33 8.97 -20.67 -10.38
CA ALA A 33 8.83 -19.90 -11.60
C ALA A 33 7.41 -19.32 -11.70
N ILE A 34 7.30 -18.10 -12.22
CA ILE A 34 6.02 -17.40 -12.40
C ILE A 34 5.92 -16.94 -13.85
N GLU A 35 5.05 -17.58 -14.63
CA GLU A 35 4.93 -17.33 -16.06
C GLU A 35 3.47 -17.19 -16.50
N GLY A 36 3.29 -16.65 -17.72
CA GLY A 36 1.99 -16.54 -18.38
C GLY A 36 0.92 -15.86 -17.52
N ARG A 37 -0.19 -16.59 -17.28
CA ARG A 37 -1.34 -16.06 -16.53
C ARG A 37 -1.02 -15.76 -15.07
N ALA A 38 -0.10 -16.50 -14.45
CA ALA A 38 0.34 -16.26 -13.08
C ALA A 38 1.10 -14.92 -12.97
N LEU A 39 1.96 -14.63 -13.95
CA LEU A 39 2.67 -13.35 -14.01
C LEU A 39 1.70 -12.17 -14.18
N SER A 40 0.72 -12.28 -15.09
CA SER A 40 -0.31 -11.24 -15.26
C SER A 40 -1.12 -10.99 -13.98
N ARG A 41 -1.44 -12.05 -13.23
CA ARG A 41 -2.13 -11.94 -11.94
C ARG A 41 -1.24 -11.28 -10.87
N LEU A 42 0.05 -11.64 -10.82
CA LEU A 42 1.01 -11.01 -9.90
C LEU A 42 1.13 -9.50 -10.16
N ILE A 43 1.21 -9.10 -11.43
CA ILE A 43 1.24 -7.68 -11.85
C ILE A 43 -0.05 -6.95 -11.44
N LEU A 44 -1.22 -7.59 -11.62
CA LEU A 44 -2.49 -7.02 -11.20
C LEU A 44 -2.54 -6.82 -9.68
N LEU A 45 -2.14 -7.82 -8.90
CA LEU A 45 -2.08 -7.72 -7.44
C LEU A 45 -1.10 -6.64 -6.98
N ASP A 46 0.01 -6.45 -7.70
CA ASP A 46 0.93 -5.36 -7.42
C ASP A 46 0.28 -3.98 -7.63
N LYS A 47 -0.42 -3.80 -8.75
CA LYS A 47 -1.20 -2.58 -9.03
C LYS A 47 -2.26 -2.32 -7.98
N ILE A 48 -3.01 -3.34 -7.56
CA ILE A 48 -4.03 -3.23 -6.50
C ILE A 48 -3.36 -2.79 -5.20
N SER A 49 -2.27 -3.44 -4.78
CA SER A 49 -1.57 -3.06 -3.55
C SER A 49 -1.04 -1.62 -3.58
N GLY A 50 -0.52 -1.17 -4.73
CA GLY A 50 -0.07 0.20 -4.92
C GLY A 50 -1.21 1.24 -4.93
N LEU A 51 -2.36 0.92 -5.54
CA LEU A 51 -3.52 1.82 -5.49
C LEU A 51 -4.11 1.89 -4.06
N SER A 52 -4.20 0.74 -3.40
CA SER A 52 -4.65 0.66 -2.02
C SER A 52 -3.79 1.48 -1.06
N SER A 53 -2.46 1.50 -1.22
CA SER A 53 -1.58 2.33 -0.38
C SER A 53 -1.83 3.83 -0.58
N VAL A 54 -2.09 4.28 -1.81
CA VAL A 54 -2.47 5.68 -2.11
C VAL A 54 -3.79 6.04 -1.43
N ILE A 55 -4.79 5.14 -1.46
CA ILE A 55 -6.07 5.36 -0.79
C ILE A 55 -5.86 5.49 0.73
N ILE A 56 -5.09 4.59 1.35
CA ILE A 56 -4.79 4.62 2.79
C ILE A 56 -4.12 5.95 3.17
N LEU A 57 -3.11 6.39 2.39
CA LEU A 57 -2.36 7.60 2.68
C LEU A 57 -3.25 8.84 2.60
N THR A 58 -3.97 9.01 1.49
CA THR A 58 -4.82 10.20 1.25
C THR A 58 -5.95 10.29 2.28
N THR A 59 -6.64 9.18 2.54
CA THR A 59 -7.70 9.14 3.58
C THR A 59 -7.14 9.29 5.00
N GLY A 60 -5.93 8.79 5.27
CA GLY A 60 -5.23 8.95 6.54
C GLY A 60 -4.92 10.41 6.85
N ILE A 61 -4.38 11.14 5.87
CA ILE A 61 -4.10 12.59 5.97
C ILE A 61 -5.42 13.35 6.18
N TRP A 62 -6.46 13.03 5.41
CA TRP A 62 -7.77 13.65 5.56
C TRP A 62 -8.35 13.48 6.98
N MET A 63 -8.27 12.26 7.54
CA MET A 63 -8.74 12.00 8.89
C MET A 63 -7.93 12.75 9.95
N ALA A 64 -6.60 12.80 9.82
CA ALA A 64 -5.73 13.46 10.78
C ALA A 64 -5.89 15.00 10.81
N GLY A 65 -6.27 15.60 9.67
CA GLY A 65 -6.41 17.06 9.54
C GLY A 65 -7.82 17.62 9.76
N TRP A 66 -8.88 16.93 9.31
CA TRP A 66 -10.20 17.58 9.18
C TRP A 66 -11.38 16.83 9.81
N VAL A 67 -11.31 15.51 9.90
CA VAL A 67 -12.55 14.72 10.02
C VAL A 67 -12.60 13.85 11.28
N ALA A 68 -11.46 13.65 11.97
CA ALA A 68 -11.39 12.88 13.20
C ALA A 68 -11.15 13.79 14.43
N LYS A 69 -10.23 13.39 15.33
CA LYS A 69 -9.88 14.19 16.52
C LYS A 69 -9.02 15.41 16.15
N PRO A 70 -8.93 16.44 17.02
CA PRO A 70 -8.00 17.55 16.84
C PRO A 70 -6.58 17.03 16.57
N THR A 71 -5.88 17.65 15.63
CA THR A 71 -4.57 17.18 15.17
C THR A 71 -3.55 17.05 16.31
N ASP A 72 -3.62 17.92 17.32
CA ASP A 72 -2.75 17.87 18.51
C ASP A 72 -2.85 16.54 19.29
N TYR A 73 -4.03 15.91 19.29
CA TYR A 73 -4.23 14.59 19.89
C TYR A 73 -3.43 13.50 19.17
N TYR A 74 -3.30 13.60 17.84
CA TYR A 74 -2.53 12.65 17.05
C TYR A 74 -1.02 12.92 17.15
N LEU A 75 -0.61 14.19 17.07
CA LEU A 75 0.81 14.56 17.09
C LEU A 75 1.49 14.27 18.43
N SER A 76 0.75 14.29 19.53
CA SER A 76 1.23 13.94 20.87
C SER A 76 1.33 12.42 21.12
N SER A 77 0.81 11.58 20.22
CA SER A 77 0.80 10.13 20.39
C SER A 77 1.98 9.45 19.69
N PRO A 78 2.89 8.77 20.41
CA PRO A 78 3.97 7.99 19.79
C PRO A 78 3.45 6.88 18.86
N LEU A 79 2.31 6.29 19.19
CA LEU A 79 1.67 5.24 18.38
C LEU A 79 1.20 5.76 17.02
N PHE A 80 0.77 7.03 16.95
CA PHE A 80 0.42 7.66 15.68
C PHE A 80 1.64 7.76 14.77
N TRP A 81 2.76 8.27 15.28
CA TRP A 81 4.01 8.37 14.52
C TRP A 81 4.56 7.01 14.11
N GLY A 82 4.52 6.01 15.01
CA GLY A 82 4.89 4.64 14.68
C GLY A 82 4.07 4.07 13.51
N LYS A 83 2.75 4.29 13.52
CA LYS A 83 1.87 3.92 12.41
C LYS A 83 2.26 4.65 11.12
N VAL A 84 2.44 5.97 11.17
CA VAL A 84 2.79 6.78 9.99
C VAL A 84 4.12 6.33 9.39
N ILE A 85 5.16 6.17 10.20
CA ILE A 85 6.48 5.71 9.74
C ILE A 85 6.38 4.34 9.09
N LEU A 86 5.71 3.38 9.75
CA LEU A 86 5.56 2.02 9.22
C LEU A 86 4.88 2.02 7.84
N PHE A 87 3.76 2.72 7.69
CA PHE A 87 3.04 2.75 6.42
C PHE A 87 3.75 3.58 5.34
N THR A 88 4.49 4.62 5.72
CA THR A 88 5.35 5.37 4.78
C THR A 88 6.49 4.50 4.27
N LEU A 89 7.19 3.77 5.15
CA LEU A 89 8.26 2.85 4.74
C LEU A 89 7.73 1.72 3.86
N ALA A 90 6.60 1.11 4.23
CA ALA A 90 5.96 0.07 3.42
C ALA A 90 5.56 0.61 2.03
N SER A 91 5.00 1.82 1.97
CA SER A 91 4.61 2.45 0.70
C SER A 91 5.84 2.80 -0.16
N ALA A 92 6.90 3.32 0.45
CA ALA A 92 8.16 3.60 -0.23
C ALA A 92 8.77 2.32 -0.83
N ALA A 93 8.78 1.22 -0.06
CA ALA A 93 9.25 -0.07 -0.54
C ALA A 93 8.49 -0.51 -1.81
N VAL A 94 7.16 -0.46 -1.80
CA VAL A 94 6.32 -0.80 -2.96
C VAL A 94 6.61 0.09 -4.18
N LEU A 95 6.79 1.41 -3.97
CA LEU A 95 7.08 2.35 -5.05
C LEU A 95 8.48 2.12 -5.68
N THR A 96 9.47 1.76 -4.86
CA THR A 96 10.84 1.50 -5.33
C THR A 96 10.98 0.21 -6.13
N THR A 97 10.06 -0.74 -5.99
CA THR A 97 10.08 -2.01 -6.74
C THR A 97 10.08 -1.81 -8.26
N LYS A 98 9.27 -0.88 -8.78
CA LYS A 98 9.14 -0.63 -10.23
C LYS A 98 10.41 -0.09 -10.90
N PRO A 99 11.06 0.98 -10.38
CA PRO A 99 12.32 1.46 -10.95
C PRO A 99 13.46 0.45 -10.77
N LEU A 100 13.47 -0.34 -9.68
CA LEU A 100 14.44 -1.42 -9.50
C LEU A 100 14.28 -2.51 -10.55
N LEU A 101 13.05 -2.98 -10.80
CA LEU A 101 12.75 -3.95 -11.85
C LEU A 101 13.09 -3.40 -13.25
N LYS A 102 12.76 -2.12 -13.52
CA LYS A 102 13.12 -1.47 -14.79
C LYS A 102 14.64 -1.42 -14.99
N ARG A 103 15.40 -1.08 -13.95
CA ARG A 103 16.87 -1.07 -13.98
C ARG A 103 17.45 -2.48 -14.14
N ALA A 104 16.88 -3.49 -13.48
CA ALA A 104 17.31 -4.88 -13.62
C ALA A 104 17.09 -5.40 -15.04
N ARG A 105 15.94 -5.06 -15.67
CA ARG A 105 15.66 -5.37 -17.07
C ARG A 105 16.63 -4.67 -18.03
N GLN A 106 16.92 -3.37 -17.80
CA GLN A 106 17.90 -2.63 -18.60
C GLN A 106 19.33 -3.20 -18.51
N LYS A 107 19.67 -3.83 -17.39
CA LYS A 107 20.96 -4.49 -17.17
C LYS A 107 21.00 -5.94 -17.70
N GLY A 108 19.94 -6.42 -18.33
CA GLY A 108 19.85 -7.81 -18.81
C GLY A 108 19.75 -8.86 -17.69
N ALA A 109 19.49 -8.44 -16.44
CA ALA A 109 19.34 -9.35 -15.29
C ALA A 109 17.93 -9.98 -15.19
N LEU A 110 16.99 -9.50 -16.00
CA LEU A 110 15.65 -10.05 -16.18
C LEU A 110 15.39 -10.17 -17.69
N PRO A 111 14.69 -11.23 -18.16
CA PRO A 111 14.33 -11.38 -19.57
C PRO A 111 13.44 -10.23 -20.11
#